data_AF-A0AAE3H9E9-F1
#
_entry.id   AF-A0AAE3H9E9-F1
#
_cell.length_a   1.000
_cell.length_b   1.000
_cell.length_c   1.000
_cell.angle_alpha   90.00
_cell.angle_beta   90.00
_cell.angle_gamma   90.00
#
_symmetry.space_group_name_H-M   'P 1'
#
loop_
_entity.id
_entity.type
_entity.pdbx_description
1 polymer ?
#
loop_
_entity_poly.entity_id
_entity_poly.type
_entity_poly.pdbx_seq_one_letter_code
_entity_poly.pdbx_strand_id
1 'polypeptide(L)'
;MATEHMLRMGDGKRVFLTKEQILADLKEGMADAVDLGSIPELSGNELDKLLEIITMPARMVGVEPGKEVPVTHDISTIRLDGDQGNSGVGIPSSRLVGCMMHERAFGADSMELGHIDYSYKPVKPVVAQEMQAMEVCQQNMIIPLLYGAMPNMGLYYTPDGPFENPGDLMKAFKITEAQESMEHAAKHLTRDIVWIMQRMMSAGADGVNFDTIGAAGDGDLYASLHAIESLRKQYPDIYIEAGMAGELVLGLHGEMAYDGVTLAGLWPHQQAPLVAKAGANLFGPVVNTNTSKSFAWNLGRAVTFIKAAVKASPIPCHVNMGMGVGGIPMLETPTIDAVSRASKAMVEIAGVDGI
;
A
#
# COMPACT_ATOMS: atom_id res chain seq x y z
N MET A 1 35.29 -1.08 -23.55
CA MET A 1 34.57 -1.51 -22.34
C MET A 1 33.13 -1.05 -22.49
N ALA A 2 32.15 -1.90 -22.21
CA ALA A 2 30.74 -1.50 -22.24
C ALA A 2 30.50 -0.43 -21.17
N THR A 3 29.62 0.53 -21.43
CA THR A 3 29.24 1.54 -20.43
C THR A 3 28.40 0.88 -19.35
N GLU A 4 28.82 1.02 -18.10
CA GLU A 4 28.08 0.53 -16.93
C GLU A 4 27.27 1.65 -16.29
N HIS A 5 26.11 1.29 -15.74
CA HIS A 5 25.20 2.17 -15.02
C HIS A 5 25.14 1.76 -13.56
N MET A 6 25.27 2.74 -12.65
CA MET A 6 25.13 2.51 -11.21
C MET A 6 23.66 2.32 -10.86
N LEU A 7 23.32 1.16 -10.29
CA LEU A 7 21.99 0.78 -9.83
C LEU A 7 22.04 0.18 -8.42
N ARG A 8 20.89 -0.30 -7.95
CA ARG A 8 20.71 -0.94 -6.66
C ARG A 8 20.24 -2.39 -6.82
N MET A 9 20.54 -3.22 -5.84
CA MET A 9 19.81 -4.44 -5.55
C MET A 9 18.55 -4.10 -4.72
N GLY A 10 17.65 -5.07 -4.58
CA GLY A 10 16.43 -4.93 -3.79
C GLY A 10 16.70 -4.71 -2.30
N ASP A 11 17.87 -5.09 -1.78
CA ASP A 11 18.36 -4.77 -0.43
C ASP A 11 19.06 -3.39 -0.33
N GLY A 12 19.12 -2.64 -1.44
CA GLY A 12 19.76 -1.32 -1.50
C GLY A 12 21.27 -1.33 -1.81
N LYS A 13 21.92 -2.50 -1.90
CA LYS A 13 23.34 -2.63 -2.26
C LYS A 13 23.60 -2.03 -3.64
N ARG A 14 24.67 -1.25 -3.78
CA ARG A 14 25.09 -0.68 -5.08
C ARG A 14 25.67 -1.75 -6.00
N VAL A 15 25.28 -1.70 -7.26
CA VAL A 15 25.78 -2.54 -8.35
C VAL A 15 26.02 -1.71 -9.61
N PHE A 16 26.84 -2.22 -10.52
CA PHE A 16 27.12 -1.62 -11.82
C PHE A 16 26.74 -2.63 -12.88
N LEU A 17 25.83 -2.26 -13.78
CA LEU A 17 25.28 -3.14 -14.79
C LEU A 17 25.39 -2.51 -16.18
N THR A 18 25.65 -3.31 -17.21
CA THR A 18 25.54 -2.86 -18.61
C THR A 18 24.07 -2.76 -19.02
N LYS A 19 23.79 -2.06 -20.12
CA LYS A 19 22.42 -1.97 -20.67
C LYS A 19 21.81 -3.33 -20.98
N GLU A 20 22.63 -4.26 -21.46
CA GLU A 20 22.20 -5.62 -21.80
C GLU A 20 21.79 -6.41 -20.55
N GLN A 21 22.54 -6.25 -19.44
CA GLN A 21 22.20 -6.86 -18.16
C GLN A 21 20.91 -6.26 -17.59
N ILE A 22 20.75 -4.93 -17.65
CA ILE A 22 19.52 -4.25 -17.19
C ILE A 22 18.30 -4.73 -17.98
N LEU A 23 18.42 -4.84 -19.31
CA LEU A 23 17.33 -5.33 -20.15
C LEU A 23 17.01 -6.80 -19.89
N ALA A 24 18.02 -7.63 -19.61
CA ALA A 24 17.81 -9.02 -19.23
C ALA A 24 17.04 -9.13 -17.91
N ASP A 25 17.45 -8.35 -16.89
CA ASP A 25 16.80 -8.30 -15.59
C ASP A 25 15.34 -7.82 -15.70
N LEU A 26 15.08 -6.78 -16.49
CA LEU A 26 13.72 -6.27 -16.77
C LEU A 26 12.82 -7.38 -17.35
N LYS A 27 13.34 -8.13 -18.33
CA LYS A 27 12.60 -9.23 -18.97
C LYS A 27 12.34 -10.39 -18.02
N GLU A 28 13.32 -10.74 -17.18
CA GLU A 28 13.16 -11.81 -16.19
C GLU A 28 12.12 -11.42 -15.13
N GLY A 29 12.14 -10.18 -14.62
CA GLY A 29 11.14 -9.70 -13.66
C GLY A 29 9.73 -9.62 -14.26
N MET A 30 9.61 -9.17 -15.51
CA MET A 30 8.35 -9.20 -16.26
C MET A 30 7.85 -10.64 -16.42
N ALA A 31 8.71 -11.58 -16.81
CA ALA A 31 8.34 -12.98 -17.01
C ALA A 31 7.84 -13.64 -15.72
N ASP A 32 8.45 -13.34 -14.57
CA ASP A 32 7.96 -13.76 -13.25
C ASP A 32 6.52 -13.28 -13.00
N ALA A 33 6.25 -11.99 -13.24
CA ALA A 33 4.91 -11.43 -13.08
C ALA A 33 3.87 -12.07 -14.02
N VAL A 34 4.26 -12.30 -15.28
CA VAL A 34 3.43 -12.93 -16.31
C VAL A 34 3.05 -14.36 -15.93
N ASP A 35 4.03 -15.14 -15.49
CA ASP A 35 3.83 -16.54 -15.09
C ASP A 35 2.93 -16.63 -13.86
N LEU A 36 3.27 -15.91 -12.78
CA LEU A 36 2.53 -15.95 -11.52
C LEU A 36 1.12 -15.36 -11.64
N GLY A 37 1.01 -14.20 -12.28
CA GLY A 37 -0.25 -13.48 -12.41
C GLY A 37 -1.14 -13.96 -13.55
N SER A 38 -0.63 -14.77 -14.49
CA SER A 38 -1.31 -15.08 -15.75
C SER A 38 -1.75 -13.81 -16.50
N ILE A 39 -0.87 -12.79 -16.53
CA ILE A 39 -1.13 -11.47 -17.10
C ILE A 39 -0.30 -11.22 -18.37
N PRO A 40 -0.69 -10.27 -19.25
CA PRO A 40 0.07 -9.97 -20.46
C PRO A 40 1.48 -9.42 -20.19
N GLU A 41 2.41 -9.73 -21.08
CA GLU A 41 3.74 -9.11 -21.12
C GLU A 41 3.67 -7.61 -21.40
N LEU A 42 4.69 -6.88 -20.93
CA LEU A 42 4.96 -5.51 -21.39
C LEU A 42 5.39 -5.54 -22.86
N SER A 43 4.99 -4.53 -23.61
CA SER A 43 5.42 -4.42 -25.01
C SER A 43 6.91 -4.08 -25.13
N GLY A 44 7.51 -4.35 -26.29
CA GLY A 44 8.91 -3.98 -26.55
C GLY A 44 9.19 -2.49 -26.32
N ASN A 45 8.27 -1.63 -26.76
CA ASN A 45 8.38 -0.18 -26.54
C ASN A 45 8.35 0.20 -25.05
N GLU A 46 7.61 -0.53 -24.23
CA GLU A 46 7.51 -0.29 -22.80
C GLU A 46 8.79 -0.73 -22.07
N LEU A 47 9.36 -1.88 -22.47
CA LEU A 47 10.67 -2.31 -21.99
C LEU A 47 11.78 -1.33 -22.38
N ASP A 48 11.75 -0.81 -23.61
CA ASP A 48 12.69 0.20 -24.07
C ASP A 48 12.56 1.50 -23.25
N LYS A 49 11.33 1.90 -22.91
CA LYS A 49 11.09 3.08 -22.05
C LYS A 49 11.55 2.85 -20.61
N LEU A 50 11.36 1.66 -20.05
CA LEU A 50 11.91 1.29 -18.74
C LEU A 50 13.44 1.38 -18.75
N LEU A 51 14.09 0.84 -19.77
CA LEU A 51 15.55 0.92 -19.94
C LEU A 51 16.01 2.39 -20.05
N GLU A 52 15.29 3.24 -20.77
CA GLU A 52 15.57 4.67 -20.85
C GLU A 52 15.50 5.36 -19.48
N ILE A 53 14.43 5.11 -18.70
CA ILE A 53 14.26 5.67 -17.35
C ILE A 53 15.40 5.23 -16.43
N ILE A 54 15.73 3.93 -16.43
CA ILE A 54 16.78 3.36 -15.57
C ILE A 54 18.13 3.98 -15.90
N THR A 55 18.45 4.09 -17.19
CA THR A 55 19.76 4.53 -17.68
C THR A 55 19.91 6.04 -17.80
N MET A 56 18.87 6.80 -17.44
CA MET A 56 18.89 8.27 -17.45
C MET A 56 20.05 8.80 -16.57
N PRO A 57 20.86 9.75 -17.05
CA PRO A 57 22.06 10.22 -16.34
C PRO A 57 21.76 11.04 -15.07
N ALA A 58 20.54 11.57 -14.95
CA ALA A 58 20.13 12.35 -13.79
C ALA A 58 19.98 11.47 -12.55
N ARG A 59 20.41 11.95 -11.37
CA ARG A 59 20.27 11.21 -10.11
C ARG A 59 18.79 11.06 -9.73
N MET A 60 18.03 12.15 -9.79
CA MET A 60 16.59 12.19 -9.56
C MET A 60 15.89 12.48 -10.89
N VAL A 61 14.80 11.77 -11.15
CA VAL A 61 14.00 11.92 -12.37
C VAL A 61 12.55 12.28 -12.02
N GLY A 62 11.86 12.99 -12.89
CA GLY A 62 10.45 13.33 -12.72
C GLY A 62 9.68 13.03 -14.00
N VAL A 63 8.36 13.12 -13.93
CA VAL A 63 7.48 13.07 -15.11
C VAL A 63 7.60 14.37 -15.91
N GLU A 64 7.22 14.33 -17.18
CA GLU A 64 7.17 15.54 -18.01
C GLU A 64 6.02 16.47 -17.58
N PRO A 65 6.13 17.79 -17.78
CA PRO A 65 5.03 18.70 -17.51
C PRO A 65 3.73 18.27 -18.21
N GLY A 66 2.63 18.26 -17.46
CA GLY A 66 1.32 17.74 -17.88
C GLY A 66 1.08 16.26 -17.59
N LYS A 67 2.04 15.56 -16.98
CA LYS A 67 1.92 14.16 -16.52
C LYS A 67 2.03 14.03 -14.99
N GLU A 68 2.00 15.15 -14.27
CA GLU A 68 1.95 15.15 -12.81
C GLU A 68 0.69 14.42 -12.32
N VAL A 69 0.84 13.75 -11.19
CA VAL A 69 -0.24 13.03 -10.51
C VAL A 69 -0.32 13.52 -9.06
N PRO A 70 -1.46 13.34 -8.37
CA PRO A 70 -1.58 13.69 -6.96
C PRO A 70 -0.50 13.00 -6.13
N VAL A 71 0.12 13.76 -5.23
CA VAL A 71 1.11 13.29 -4.28
C VAL A 71 0.43 13.11 -2.93
N THR A 72 0.40 11.88 -2.43
CA THR A 72 -0.16 11.59 -1.11
C THR A 72 0.88 10.96 -0.20
N HIS A 73 0.58 10.95 1.10
CA HIS A 73 1.44 10.32 2.08
C HIS A 73 0.62 9.48 3.05
N ASP A 74 1.06 8.25 3.23
CA ASP A 74 0.64 7.35 4.29
C ASP A 74 1.45 7.60 5.58
N ILE A 75 1.10 6.84 6.62
CA ILE A 75 1.68 6.83 7.97
C ILE A 75 1.53 8.16 8.72
N SER A 76 0.68 9.07 8.25
CA SER A 76 0.35 10.32 8.93
C SER A 76 1.62 11.12 9.33
N THR A 77 1.55 11.86 10.43
CA THR A 77 2.66 12.62 11.03
C THR A 77 3.83 11.77 11.51
N ILE A 78 3.66 10.44 11.59
CA ILE A 78 4.65 9.47 12.06
C ILE A 78 5.87 9.44 11.14
N ARG A 79 5.71 9.81 9.86
CA ARG A 79 6.82 10.03 8.94
C ARG A 79 7.85 11.03 9.50
N LEU A 80 7.42 12.00 10.31
CA LEU A 80 8.29 12.98 10.93
C LEU A 80 8.68 12.58 12.36
N ASP A 81 7.70 12.37 13.24
CA ASP A 81 7.94 12.17 14.68
C ASP A 81 8.22 10.71 15.09
N GLY A 82 7.81 9.75 14.26
CA GLY A 82 8.10 8.33 14.46
C GLY A 82 9.57 7.97 14.29
N ASP A 83 9.95 6.80 14.78
CA ASP A 83 11.29 6.26 14.57
C ASP A 83 11.42 5.56 13.21
N GLN A 84 12.65 5.17 12.86
CA GLN A 84 12.96 4.49 11.59
C GLN A 84 12.29 3.12 11.45
N GLY A 85 11.87 2.49 12.56
CA GLY A 85 11.11 1.23 12.53
C GLY A 85 9.72 1.41 11.94
N ASN A 86 9.11 2.59 12.14
CA ASN A 86 7.83 2.99 11.54
C ASN A 86 8.03 3.91 10.33
N SER A 87 9.16 3.82 9.63
CA SER A 87 9.49 4.69 8.47
C SER A 87 9.54 6.20 8.78
N GLY A 88 9.67 6.57 10.06
CA GLY A 88 9.81 7.95 10.51
C GLY A 88 11.25 8.44 10.59
N VAL A 89 11.44 9.75 10.72
CA VAL A 89 12.79 10.37 10.79
C VAL A 89 13.19 10.86 12.19
N GLY A 90 12.37 10.63 13.20
CA GLY A 90 12.67 10.94 14.61
C GLY A 90 12.79 12.44 14.90
N ILE A 91 12.10 13.29 14.13
CA ILE A 91 12.02 14.73 14.34
C ILE A 91 10.76 15.02 15.16
N PRO A 92 10.89 15.35 16.46
CA PRO A 92 9.72 15.57 17.31
C PRO A 92 8.85 16.70 16.73
N SER A 93 7.61 16.36 16.38
CA SER A 93 6.62 17.30 15.87
C SER A 93 5.26 16.96 16.48
N SER A 94 4.38 17.95 16.61
CA SER A 94 2.99 17.66 16.97
C SER A 94 2.23 17.19 15.74
N ARG A 95 1.14 16.43 15.92
CA ARG A 95 0.31 15.96 14.80
C ARG A 95 -0.17 17.09 13.88
N LEU A 96 -0.57 18.23 14.44
CA LEU A 96 -0.94 19.41 13.63
C LEU A 96 0.25 19.95 12.83
N VAL A 97 1.42 20.10 13.45
CA VAL A 97 2.62 20.61 12.76
C VAL A 97 3.05 19.64 11.66
N GLY A 98 3.01 18.34 11.92
CA GLY A 98 3.34 17.32 10.93
C GLY A 98 2.40 17.36 9.74
N CYS A 99 1.07 17.45 9.94
CA CYS A 99 0.11 17.60 8.84
C CYS A 99 0.39 18.86 8.01
N MET A 100 0.55 20.02 8.67
CA MET A 100 0.86 21.28 7.98
C MET A 100 2.21 21.25 7.25
N MET A 101 3.18 20.46 7.73
CA MET A 101 4.47 20.32 7.07
C MET A 101 4.33 19.56 5.75
N HIS A 102 3.54 18.48 5.71
CA HIS A 102 3.26 17.75 4.48
C HIS A 102 2.51 18.62 3.45
N GLU A 103 1.47 19.32 3.89
CA GLU A 103 0.73 20.26 3.04
C GLU A 103 1.62 21.39 2.52
N ARG A 104 2.27 22.15 3.42
CA ARG A 104 2.84 23.46 3.08
C ARG A 104 4.30 23.40 2.64
N ALA A 105 5.06 22.43 3.15
CA ALA A 105 6.48 22.31 2.85
C ALA A 105 6.76 21.22 1.81
N PHE A 106 6.02 20.10 1.84
CA PHE A 106 6.22 19.00 0.90
C PHE A 106 5.27 19.06 -0.30
N GLY A 107 4.16 19.80 -0.19
CA GLY A 107 3.23 20.00 -1.29
C GLY A 107 2.35 18.77 -1.55
N ALA A 108 1.97 18.05 -0.49
CA ALA A 108 1.05 16.93 -0.59
C ALA A 108 -0.35 17.41 -1.01
N ASP A 109 -1.02 16.65 -1.86
CA ASP A 109 -2.37 16.94 -2.38
C ASP A 109 -3.48 16.39 -1.47
N SER A 110 -3.17 15.39 -0.65
CA SER A 110 -3.98 14.93 0.48
C SER A 110 -3.07 14.52 1.64
N MET A 111 -3.66 14.38 2.81
CA MET A 111 -2.96 13.87 3.98
C MET A 111 -3.91 12.99 4.79
N GLU A 112 -3.35 12.19 5.66
CA GLU A 112 -4.10 11.44 6.65
C GLU A 112 -3.62 11.73 8.06
N LEU A 113 -4.53 11.52 9.01
CA LEU A 113 -4.25 11.50 10.42
C LEU A 113 -4.37 10.05 10.92
N GLY A 114 -3.38 9.57 11.64
CA GLY A 114 -3.30 8.19 12.14
C GLY A 114 -2.62 8.12 13.50
N HIS A 115 -3.07 7.21 14.35
CA HIS A 115 -2.49 6.95 15.67
C HIS A 115 -1.08 6.36 15.53
N ILE A 116 -0.20 6.50 16.54
CA ILE A 116 1.22 6.08 16.44
C ILE A 116 1.43 4.58 16.16
N ASP A 117 0.51 3.72 16.63
CA ASP A 117 0.51 2.28 16.30
C ASP A 117 0.06 2.03 14.85
N TYR A 118 -0.63 3.01 14.27
CA TYR A 118 -1.16 3.01 12.92
C TYR A 118 -2.09 1.83 12.61
N SER A 119 -2.73 1.24 13.64
CA SER A 119 -3.76 0.21 13.51
C SER A 119 -5.08 0.64 14.14
N TYR A 120 -6.21 0.09 13.66
CA TYR A 120 -7.53 0.41 14.21
C TYR A 120 -7.70 -0.03 15.68
N LYS A 121 -7.25 -1.24 16.06
CA LYS A 121 -7.52 -1.78 17.40
C LYS A 121 -7.03 -0.86 18.54
N PRO A 122 -5.81 -0.29 18.50
CA PRO A 122 -5.32 0.57 19.59
C PRO A 122 -5.96 1.96 19.64
N VAL A 123 -6.68 2.38 18.61
CA VAL A 123 -7.40 3.67 18.60
C VAL A 123 -8.59 3.66 19.56
N LYS A 124 -9.26 2.52 19.75
CA LYS A 124 -10.49 2.43 20.56
C LYS A 124 -10.41 3.06 21.96
N PRO A 125 -9.41 2.76 22.81
CA PRO A 125 -9.30 3.37 24.14
C PRO A 125 -9.05 4.88 24.11
N VAL A 126 -8.50 5.41 23.01
CA VAL A 126 -8.08 6.82 22.87
C VAL A 126 -8.89 7.59 21.83
N VAL A 127 -10.01 7.05 21.36
CA VAL A 127 -10.76 7.61 20.21
C VAL A 127 -11.15 9.07 20.40
N ALA A 128 -11.45 9.50 21.64
CA ALA A 128 -11.81 10.89 21.92
C ALA A 128 -10.63 11.86 21.68
N GLN A 129 -9.40 11.42 21.96
CA GLN A 129 -8.19 12.18 21.67
C GLN A 129 -7.94 12.24 20.17
N GLU A 130 -8.17 11.13 19.46
CA GLU A 130 -8.08 11.07 18.00
C GLU A 130 -9.10 11.99 17.31
N MET A 131 -10.35 12.03 17.80
CA MET A 131 -11.38 12.96 17.32
C MET A 131 -10.96 14.42 17.52
N GLN A 132 -10.46 14.77 18.71
CA GLN A 132 -9.97 16.12 18.98
C GLN A 132 -8.82 16.51 18.05
N ALA A 133 -7.88 15.59 17.80
CA ALA A 133 -6.78 15.83 16.87
C ALA A 133 -7.28 16.03 15.44
N MET A 134 -8.27 15.24 15.00
CA MET A 134 -8.92 15.39 13.69
C MET A 134 -9.57 16.76 13.55
N GLU A 135 -10.42 17.16 14.51
CA GLU A 135 -11.08 18.48 14.50
C GLU A 135 -10.06 19.62 14.43
N VAL A 136 -9.00 19.56 15.25
CA VAL A 136 -7.94 20.58 15.26
C VAL A 136 -7.23 20.66 13.91
N CYS A 137 -6.90 19.51 13.30
CA CYS A 137 -6.24 19.50 12.01
C CYS A 137 -7.18 20.05 10.92
N GLN A 138 -8.44 19.62 10.88
CA GLN A 138 -9.41 20.10 9.89
C GLN A 138 -9.65 21.61 9.94
N GLN A 139 -9.56 22.24 11.12
CA GLN A 139 -9.66 23.70 11.24
C GLN A 139 -8.43 24.47 10.71
N ASN A 140 -7.33 23.78 10.42
CA ASN A 140 -6.04 24.41 10.09
C ASN A 140 -5.44 23.95 8.74
N MET A 141 -6.08 22.99 8.08
CA MET A 141 -5.66 22.40 6.81
C MET A 141 -6.58 22.86 5.67
N ILE A 142 -6.07 22.81 4.44
CA ILE A 142 -6.80 23.11 3.20
C ILE A 142 -6.99 21.83 2.37
N ILE A 143 -5.95 21.00 2.29
CA ILE A 143 -6.01 19.72 1.59
C ILE A 143 -6.91 18.72 2.33
N PRO A 144 -7.54 17.76 1.63
CA PRO A 144 -8.34 16.72 2.26
C PRO A 144 -7.55 15.95 3.33
N LEU A 145 -8.17 15.75 4.49
CA LEU A 145 -7.59 15.02 5.62
C LEU A 145 -8.40 13.76 5.92
N LEU A 146 -7.84 12.61 5.54
CA LEU A 146 -8.40 11.29 5.81
C LEU A 146 -8.01 10.80 7.21
N TYR A 147 -8.67 9.75 7.70
CA TYR A 147 -8.14 8.95 8.81
C TYR A 147 -7.45 7.70 8.28
N GLY A 148 -6.15 7.55 8.59
CA GLY A 148 -5.31 6.44 8.13
C GLY A 148 -5.10 5.40 9.22
N ALA A 149 -5.35 4.14 8.92
CA ALA A 149 -5.01 3.02 9.80
C ALA A 149 -4.99 1.67 9.07
N MET A 150 -4.14 0.78 9.55
CA MET A 150 -4.07 -0.62 9.15
C MET A 150 -5.18 -1.44 9.81
N PRO A 151 -5.84 -2.36 9.07
CA PRO A 151 -6.72 -3.35 9.67
C PRO A 151 -5.99 -4.22 10.71
N ASN A 152 -4.77 -4.66 10.38
CA ASN A 152 -3.84 -5.39 11.26
C ASN A 152 -4.56 -6.46 12.12
N MET A 153 -5.20 -7.42 11.46
CA MET A 153 -5.99 -8.46 12.12
C MET A 153 -5.16 -9.28 13.11
N GLY A 154 -3.83 -9.32 12.97
CA GLY A 154 -2.90 -9.95 13.90
C GLY A 154 -3.10 -9.51 15.35
N LEU A 155 -3.46 -8.24 15.59
CA LEU A 155 -3.73 -7.72 16.92
C LEU A 155 -4.96 -8.35 17.58
N TYR A 156 -5.84 -9.01 16.84
CA TYR A 156 -7.02 -9.70 17.39
C TYR A 156 -6.70 -11.10 17.90
N TYR A 157 -5.47 -11.57 17.70
CA TYR A 157 -5.01 -12.86 18.21
C TYR A 157 -4.27 -12.75 19.55
N THR A 158 -4.30 -13.83 20.33
CA THR A 158 -3.52 -13.96 21.56
C THR A 158 -2.01 -13.78 21.27
N PRO A 159 -1.27 -13.11 22.16
CA PRO A 159 -1.66 -12.71 23.52
C PRO A 159 -2.42 -11.37 23.62
N ASP A 160 -2.38 -10.53 22.58
CA ASP A 160 -2.90 -9.16 22.66
C ASP A 160 -4.42 -9.09 22.44
N GLY A 161 -4.95 -10.04 21.68
CA GLY A 161 -6.35 -10.14 21.31
C GLY A 161 -7.07 -11.35 21.92
N PRO A 162 -8.41 -11.38 21.78
CA PRO A 162 -9.24 -12.38 22.45
C PRO A 162 -9.31 -13.73 21.74
N PHE A 163 -8.79 -13.86 20.51
CA PHE A 163 -8.93 -15.08 19.71
C PHE A 163 -7.61 -15.86 19.65
N GLU A 164 -7.66 -17.19 19.69
CA GLU A 164 -6.44 -18.00 19.65
C GLU A 164 -5.66 -17.81 18.35
N ASN A 165 -4.33 -17.71 18.43
CA ASN A 165 -3.50 -17.43 17.26
C ASN A 165 -3.61 -18.55 16.19
N PRO A 166 -4.05 -18.25 14.96
CA PRO A 166 -4.21 -19.25 13.91
C PRO A 166 -2.91 -19.96 13.57
N GLY A 167 -1.77 -19.26 13.64
CA GLY A 167 -0.46 -19.85 13.41
C GLY A 167 -0.11 -20.95 14.42
N ASP A 168 -0.49 -20.78 15.68
CA ASP A 168 -0.25 -21.79 16.71
C ASP A 168 -1.24 -22.95 16.63
N LEU A 169 -2.50 -22.66 16.31
CA LEU A 169 -3.52 -23.67 16.03
C LEU A 169 -3.13 -24.55 14.84
N MET A 170 -2.66 -23.94 13.74
CA MET A 170 -2.19 -24.68 12.56
C MET A 170 -0.98 -25.56 12.89
N LYS A 171 0.00 -25.07 13.67
CA LYS A 171 1.13 -25.90 14.15
C LYS A 171 0.67 -27.08 15.01
N ALA A 172 -0.47 -26.94 15.70
CA ALA A 172 -1.10 -27.99 16.48
C ALA A 172 -2.05 -28.89 15.66
N PHE A 173 -2.09 -28.74 14.32
CA PHE A 173 -2.98 -29.46 13.41
C PHE A 173 -4.48 -29.21 13.65
N LYS A 174 -4.82 -28.09 14.28
CA LYS A 174 -6.20 -27.64 14.56
C LYS A 174 -6.69 -26.67 13.49
N ILE A 175 -6.90 -27.18 12.28
CA ILE A 175 -7.19 -26.34 11.10
C ILE A 175 -8.57 -25.69 11.19
N THR A 176 -9.60 -26.44 11.58
CA THR A 176 -10.96 -25.90 11.72
C THR A 176 -11.02 -24.81 12.80
N GLU A 177 -10.34 -25.02 13.93
CA GLU A 177 -10.28 -24.02 14.99
C GLU A 177 -9.50 -22.77 14.55
N ALA A 178 -8.45 -22.94 13.73
CA ALA A 178 -7.73 -21.80 13.15
C ALA A 178 -8.65 -20.98 12.24
N GLN A 179 -9.44 -21.63 11.39
CA GLN A 179 -10.42 -21.01 10.51
C GLN A 179 -11.49 -20.26 11.32
N GLU A 180 -12.09 -20.90 12.32
CA GLU A 180 -13.07 -20.29 13.21
C GLU A 180 -12.48 -19.08 13.95
N SER A 181 -11.22 -19.16 14.39
CA SER A 181 -10.53 -18.03 15.03
C SER A 181 -10.37 -16.84 14.08
N MET A 182 -9.96 -17.09 12.84
CA MET A 182 -9.83 -16.05 11.80
C MET A 182 -11.19 -15.42 11.46
N GLU A 183 -12.27 -16.20 11.36
CA GLU A 183 -13.61 -15.66 11.15
C GLU A 183 -14.07 -14.75 12.29
N HIS A 184 -13.83 -15.14 13.54
CA HIS A 184 -14.18 -14.34 14.70
C HIS A 184 -13.35 -13.05 14.74
N ALA A 185 -12.06 -13.13 14.45
CA ALA A 185 -11.17 -11.98 14.35
C ALA A 185 -11.62 -11.01 13.26
N ALA A 186 -11.92 -11.50 12.05
CA ALA A 186 -12.38 -10.69 10.94
C ALA A 186 -13.70 -9.96 11.25
N LYS A 187 -14.67 -10.65 11.86
CA LYS A 187 -15.94 -10.05 12.32
C LYS A 187 -15.72 -8.96 13.38
N HIS A 188 -14.77 -9.17 14.30
CA HIS A 188 -14.44 -8.19 15.33
C HIS A 188 -13.75 -6.96 14.73
N LEU A 189 -12.74 -7.18 13.88
CA LEU A 189 -12.02 -6.14 13.17
C LEU A 189 -12.97 -5.27 12.33
N THR A 190 -13.87 -5.89 11.55
CA THR A 190 -14.89 -5.17 10.76
C THR A 190 -15.71 -4.20 11.62
N ARG A 191 -16.19 -4.67 12.77
CA ARG A 191 -16.97 -3.84 13.71
C ARG A 191 -16.16 -2.68 14.26
N ASP A 192 -14.89 -2.92 14.58
CA ASP A 192 -14.02 -1.91 15.18
C ASP A 192 -13.66 -0.81 14.17
N ILE A 193 -13.31 -1.18 12.93
CA ILE A 193 -13.09 -0.23 11.85
C ILE A 193 -14.31 0.67 11.67
N VAL A 194 -15.49 0.08 11.51
CA VAL A 194 -16.74 0.83 11.30
C VAL A 194 -17.03 1.74 12.49
N TRP A 195 -16.86 1.24 13.71
CA TRP A 195 -17.11 2.03 14.91
C TRP A 195 -16.15 3.22 15.02
N ILE A 196 -14.85 3.04 14.76
CA ILE A 196 -13.84 4.10 14.80
C ILE A 196 -14.14 5.14 13.72
N MET A 197 -14.41 4.70 12.49
CA MET A 197 -14.68 5.61 11.39
C MET A 197 -15.95 6.42 11.61
N GLN A 198 -17.00 5.87 12.22
CA GLN A 198 -18.16 6.68 12.63
C GLN A 198 -17.78 7.86 13.52
N ARG A 199 -16.79 7.70 14.42
CA ARG A 199 -16.28 8.79 15.27
C ARG A 199 -15.45 9.77 14.46
N MET A 200 -14.56 9.29 13.60
CA MET A 200 -13.71 10.15 12.78
C MET A 200 -14.53 10.98 11.79
N MET A 201 -15.53 10.39 11.14
CA MET A 201 -16.48 11.13 10.29
C MET A 201 -17.26 12.16 11.10
N SER A 202 -17.67 11.85 12.34
CA SER A 202 -18.34 12.85 13.20
C SER A 202 -17.42 13.99 13.66
N ALA A 203 -16.10 13.75 13.69
CA ALA A 203 -15.05 14.72 13.98
C ALA A 203 -14.60 15.49 12.71
N GLY A 204 -15.23 15.24 11.57
CA GLY A 204 -15.01 15.97 10.33
C GLY A 204 -13.97 15.38 9.38
N ALA A 205 -13.51 14.13 9.56
CA ALA A 205 -12.63 13.48 8.58
C ALA A 205 -13.26 13.48 7.17
N ASP A 206 -12.46 13.74 6.13
CA ASP A 206 -12.94 13.74 4.74
C ASP A 206 -13.10 12.33 4.17
N GLY A 207 -12.46 11.36 4.80
CA GLY A 207 -12.41 9.99 4.32
C GLY A 207 -11.59 9.07 5.21
N VAL A 208 -11.22 7.94 4.64
CA VAL A 208 -10.44 6.90 5.29
C VAL A 208 -9.43 6.32 4.32
N ASN A 209 -8.21 6.11 4.82
CA ASN A 209 -7.21 5.28 4.18
C ASN A 209 -7.10 3.96 4.94
N PHE A 210 -7.56 2.89 4.30
CA PHE A 210 -7.29 1.53 4.72
C PHE A 210 -5.92 1.14 4.20
N ASP A 211 -4.89 1.31 5.02
CA ASP A 211 -3.55 0.93 4.63
C ASP A 211 -3.27 -0.56 4.92
N THR A 212 -2.37 -1.17 4.16
CA THR A 212 -1.84 -2.51 4.44
C THR A 212 -2.93 -3.60 4.57
N ILE A 213 -3.98 -3.52 3.75
CA ILE A 213 -5.06 -4.52 3.67
C ILE A 213 -4.49 -5.89 3.28
N GLY A 214 -4.89 -6.92 4.02
CA GLY A 214 -4.54 -8.31 3.70
C GLY A 214 -3.18 -8.76 4.24
N ALA A 215 -2.51 -7.94 5.08
CA ALA A 215 -1.23 -8.32 5.68
C ALA A 215 -1.31 -9.59 6.53
N ALA A 216 -2.45 -9.81 7.20
CA ALA A 216 -2.76 -11.04 7.94
C ALA A 216 -3.59 -12.03 7.10
N GLY A 217 -3.48 -11.97 5.76
CA GLY A 217 -4.09 -12.89 4.83
C GLY A 217 -5.54 -12.57 4.44
N ASP A 218 -6.20 -13.56 3.87
CA ASP A 218 -7.55 -13.49 3.32
C ASP A 218 -8.63 -13.08 4.33
N GLY A 219 -8.46 -13.39 5.62
CA GLY A 219 -9.36 -12.91 6.68
C GLY A 219 -9.28 -11.40 6.93
N ASP A 220 -8.11 -10.80 6.73
CA ASP A 220 -7.89 -9.37 6.89
C ASP A 220 -8.50 -8.60 5.71
N LEU A 221 -8.30 -9.11 4.49
CA LEU A 221 -8.99 -8.60 3.30
C LEU A 221 -10.51 -8.74 3.43
N TYR A 222 -11.02 -9.88 3.91
CA TYR A 222 -12.45 -10.08 4.16
C TYR A 222 -13.02 -9.00 5.08
N ALA A 223 -12.37 -8.76 6.23
CA ALA A 223 -12.80 -7.76 7.18
C ALA A 223 -12.81 -6.35 6.57
N SER A 224 -11.77 -6.03 5.80
CA SER A 224 -11.61 -4.73 5.15
C SER A 224 -12.69 -4.49 4.10
N LEU A 225 -12.98 -5.45 3.21
CA LEU A 225 -14.02 -5.31 2.19
C LEU A 225 -15.42 -5.11 2.81
N HIS A 226 -15.74 -5.85 3.87
CA HIS A 226 -17.01 -5.68 4.59
C HIS A 226 -17.09 -4.36 5.37
N ALA A 227 -15.96 -3.87 5.90
CA ALA A 227 -15.91 -2.55 6.53
C ALA A 227 -16.12 -1.44 5.50
N ILE A 228 -15.44 -1.49 4.35
CA ILE A 228 -15.61 -0.55 3.23
C ILE A 228 -17.07 -0.53 2.79
N GLU A 229 -17.69 -1.69 2.57
CA GLU A 229 -19.10 -1.79 2.17
C GLU A 229 -20.04 -1.16 3.20
N SER A 230 -19.78 -1.41 4.48
CA SER A 230 -20.57 -0.83 5.58
C SER A 230 -20.42 0.69 5.66
N LEU A 231 -19.21 1.21 5.46
CA LEU A 231 -18.95 2.65 5.49
C LEU A 231 -19.56 3.37 4.30
N ARG A 232 -19.41 2.83 3.07
CA ARG A 232 -20.06 3.38 1.87
C ARG A 232 -21.58 3.44 2.03
N LYS A 233 -22.20 2.42 2.64
CA LYS A 233 -23.65 2.41 2.91
C LYS A 233 -24.08 3.49 3.91
N GLN A 234 -23.27 3.74 4.94
CA GLN A 234 -23.59 4.72 5.99
C GLN A 234 -23.28 6.16 5.57
N TYR A 235 -22.21 6.34 4.80
CA TYR A 235 -21.70 7.62 4.33
C TYR A 235 -21.52 7.53 2.81
N PRO A 236 -22.57 7.75 2.01
CA PRO A 236 -22.50 7.57 0.56
C PRO A 236 -21.42 8.39 -0.15
N ASP A 237 -21.01 9.51 0.44
CA ASP A 237 -20.02 10.44 -0.12
C ASP A 237 -18.62 10.31 0.52
N ILE A 238 -18.41 9.38 1.46
CA ILE A 238 -17.09 9.18 2.10
C ILE A 238 -16.02 8.85 1.04
N TYR A 239 -14.84 9.45 1.15
CA TYR A 239 -13.70 9.04 0.33
C TYR A 239 -12.98 7.84 0.98
N ILE A 240 -12.79 6.76 0.24
CA ILE A 240 -12.19 5.52 0.72
C ILE A 240 -11.00 5.14 -0.16
N GLU A 241 -9.82 5.17 0.44
CA GLU A 241 -8.59 4.62 -0.13
C GLU A 241 -8.38 3.21 0.43
N ALA A 242 -8.02 2.27 -0.45
CA ALA A 242 -7.81 0.88 -0.11
C ALA A 242 -6.43 0.41 -0.59
N GLY A 243 -5.43 0.59 0.28
CA GLY A 243 -4.06 0.17 0.09
C GLY A 243 -3.85 -1.29 0.51
N MET A 244 -3.31 -2.10 -0.40
CA MET A 244 -3.03 -3.51 -0.15
C MET A 244 -1.66 -3.69 0.54
N ALA A 245 -1.45 -4.83 1.20
CA ALA A 245 -0.17 -5.17 1.84
C ALA A 245 0.81 -5.95 0.95
N GLY A 246 0.33 -6.53 -0.15
CA GLY A 246 1.12 -7.41 -0.99
C GLY A 246 0.43 -7.68 -2.32
N GLU A 247 1.21 -8.14 -3.30
CA GLU A 247 0.67 -8.49 -4.62
C GLU A 247 -0.24 -9.70 -4.59
N LEU A 248 -0.01 -10.64 -3.66
CA LEU A 248 -0.77 -11.87 -3.52
C LEU A 248 -1.43 -11.92 -2.14
N VAL A 249 -2.75 -12.13 -2.10
CA VAL A 249 -3.46 -12.35 -0.85
C VAL A 249 -3.14 -13.73 -0.31
N LEU A 250 -2.49 -13.81 0.86
CA LEU A 250 -2.15 -15.07 1.49
C LEU A 250 -3.41 -15.79 2.00
N GLY A 251 -3.61 -17.04 1.60
CA GLY A 251 -4.71 -17.88 2.08
C GLY A 251 -4.40 -18.52 3.42
N LEU A 252 -4.43 -17.76 4.52
CA LEU A 252 -4.26 -18.33 5.85
C LEU A 252 -5.51 -19.12 6.27
N HIS A 253 -6.70 -18.59 5.99
CA HIS A 253 -7.95 -19.32 6.10
C HIS A 253 -8.21 -20.20 4.87
N GLY A 254 -7.91 -19.66 3.67
CA GLY A 254 -7.95 -20.37 2.40
C GLY A 254 -9.32 -20.47 1.73
N GLU A 255 -10.40 -20.11 2.43
CA GLU A 255 -11.78 -20.31 1.98
C GLU A 255 -12.67 -19.08 2.19
N MET A 256 -12.15 -18.01 2.80
CA MET A 256 -12.93 -16.77 2.91
C MET A 256 -13.24 -16.23 1.53
N ALA A 257 -14.49 -15.82 1.33
CA ALA A 257 -14.98 -15.35 0.05
C ALA A 257 -15.73 -14.03 0.22
N TYR A 258 -15.56 -13.14 -0.73
CA TYR A 258 -16.35 -11.93 -0.89
C TYR A 258 -17.03 -12.01 -2.24
N ASP A 259 -18.36 -11.90 -2.28
CA ASP A 259 -19.00 -11.84 -3.58
C ASP A 259 -19.05 -13.16 -4.34
N GLY A 260 -18.92 -14.29 -3.63
CA GLY A 260 -18.72 -15.60 -4.25
C GLY A 260 -17.30 -15.82 -4.80
N VAL A 261 -16.39 -14.86 -4.63
CA VAL A 261 -14.98 -14.97 -5.04
C VAL A 261 -14.12 -15.30 -3.83
N THR A 262 -13.40 -16.42 -3.87
CA THR A 262 -12.39 -16.77 -2.86
C THR A 262 -11.29 -15.72 -2.84
N LEU A 263 -10.97 -15.22 -1.65
CA LEU A 263 -10.03 -14.13 -1.43
C LEU A 263 -8.57 -14.58 -1.44
N ALA A 264 -8.33 -15.81 -1.00
CA ALA A 264 -7.01 -16.41 -1.02
C ALA A 264 -6.48 -16.54 -2.46
N GLY A 265 -5.23 -16.12 -2.68
CA GLY A 265 -4.55 -16.27 -3.96
C GLY A 265 -4.86 -15.19 -5.00
N LEU A 266 -5.58 -14.13 -4.63
CA LEU A 266 -5.88 -13.03 -5.55
C LEU A 266 -4.63 -12.19 -5.84
N TRP A 267 -4.37 -11.97 -7.13
CA TRP A 267 -3.36 -11.04 -7.66
C TRP A 267 -3.93 -9.62 -7.84
N PRO A 268 -3.10 -8.58 -8.06
CA PRO A 268 -3.57 -7.19 -8.02
C PRO A 268 -4.71 -6.87 -9.00
N HIS A 269 -4.65 -7.44 -10.20
CA HIS A 269 -5.70 -7.28 -11.22
C HIS A 269 -7.03 -7.98 -10.88
N GLN A 270 -7.02 -8.92 -9.92
CA GLN A 270 -8.21 -9.60 -9.41
C GLN A 270 -8.72 -8.94 -8.12
N GLN A 271 -7.84 -8.28 -7.35
CA GLN A 271 -8.19 -7.49 -6.18
C GLN A 271 -8.97 -6.22 -6.58
N ALA A 272 -8.52 -5.49 -7.61
CA ALA A 272 -9.06 -4.19 -7.98
C ALA A 272 -10.60 -4.17 -8.18
N PRO A 273 -11.19 -5.12 -8.94
CA PRO A 273 -12.65 -5.14 -9.12
C PRO A 273 -13.42 -5.42 -7.83
N LEU A 274 -12.87 -6.21 -6.90
CA LEU A 274 -13.52 -6.52 -5.62
C LEU A 274 -13.48 -5.32 -4.67
N VAL A 275 -12.34 -4.63 -4.60
CA VAL A 275 -12.16 -3.41 -3.81
C VAL A 275 -13.10 -2.31 -4.29
N ALA A 276 -13.20 -2.12 -5.62
CA ALA A 276 -14.15 -1.20 -6.20
C ALA A 276 -15.61 -1.60 -5.92
N LYS A 277 -15.93 -2.90 -6.00
CA LYS A 277 -17.27 -3.43 -5.71
C LYS A 277 -17.67 -3.21 -4.25
N ALA A 278 -16.73 -3.30 -3.32
CA ALA A 278 -16.97 -2.98 -1.92
C ALA A 278 -17.32 -1.49 -1.72
N GLY A 279 -16.86 -0.60 -2.61
CA GLY A 279 -17.20 0.81 -2.60
C GLY A 279 -16.01 1.74 -2.34
N ALA A 280 -14.78 1.29 -2.55
CA ALA A 280 -13.60 2.15 -2.51
C ALA A 280 -13.62 3.19 -3.65
N ASN A 281 -13.02 4.35 -3.41
CA ASN A 281 -12.82 5.38 -4.44
C ASN A 281 -11.48 5.21 -5.16
N LEU A 282 -10.48 4.64 -4.48
CA LEU A 282 -9.11 4.54 -4.94
C LEU A 282 -8.52 3.21 -4.51
N PHE A 283 -7.85 2.53 -5.45
CA PHE A 283 -7.19 1.26 -5.22
C PHE A 283 -5.68 1.45 -5.13
N GLY A 284 -5.08 0.99 -4.03
CA GLY A 284 -3.64 1.00 -3.81
C GLY A 284 -3.02 -0.39 -3.97
N PRO A 285 -2.73 -0.85 -5.20
CA PRO A 285 -2.05 -2.12 -5.41
C PRO A 285 -0.61 -2.07 -4.87
N VAL A 286 -0.11 -3.22 -4.38
CA VAL A 286 1.29 -3.41 -3.97
C VAL A 286 1.96 -4.47 -4.84
N VAL A 287 3.26 -4.29 -5.05
CA VAL A 287 4.16 -5.38 -5.46
C VAL A 287 5.41 -5.34 -4.60
N ASN A 288 5.67 -6.42 -3.87
CA ASN A 288 6.80 -6.52 -2.96
C ASN A 288 8.12 -6.67 -3.72
N THR A 289 9.14 -5.98 -3.20
CA THR A 289 10.51 -6.04 -3.70
C THR A 289 11.18 -7.33 -3.23
N ASN A 290 11.74 -8.08 -4.18
CA ASN A 290 12.65 -9.18 -3.90
C ASN A 290 14.06 -8.62 -3.62
N THR A 291 14.50 -8.73 -2.36
CA THR A 291 15.78 -8.20 -1.87
C THR A 291 17.00 -8.83 -2.54
N SER A 292 16.86 -10.04 -3.07
CA SER A 292 17.94 -10.77 -3.75
C SER A 292 18.06 -10.44 -5.24
N LYS A 293 17.14 -9.63 -5.78
CA LYS A 293 17.09 -9.26 -7.21
C LYS A 293 17.51 -7.81 -7.44
N SER A 294 17.86 -7.45 -8.66
CA SER A 294 18.24 -6.08 -8.99
C SER A 294 17.04 -5.13 -8.98
N PHE A 295 17.29 -3.82 -8.91
CA PHE A 295 16.26 -2.80 -9.11
C PHE A 295 15.55 -2.97 -10.46
N ALA A 296 16.31 -3.28 -11.52
CA ALA A 296 15.75 -3.49 -12.85
C ALA A 296 14.77 -4.67 -12.89
N TRP A 297 15.14 -5.79 -12.25
CA TRP A 297 14.26 -6.95 -12.13
C TRP A 297 12.98 -6.62 -11.36
N ASN A 298 13.13 -5.99 -10.19
CA ASN A 298 11.99 -5.61 -9.35
C ASN A 298 11.06 -4.61 -10.04
N LEU A 299 11.62 -3.65 -10.76
CA LEU A 299 10.83 -2.66 -11.50
C LEU A 299 10.07 -3.30 -12.67
N GLY A 300 10.71 -4.19 -13.43
CA GLY A 300 10.06 -4.94 -14.51
C GLY A 300 8.88 -5.76 -14.00
N ARG A 301 9.07 -6.45 -12.87
CA ARG A 301 8.01 -7.21 -12.19
C ARG A 301 6.86 -6.31 -11.72
N ALA A 302 7.20 -5.24 -11.00
CA ALA A 302 6.20 -4.35 -10.42
C ALA A 302 5.35 -3.65 -11.49
N VAL A 303 5.98 -3.03 -12.50
CA VAL A 303 5.27 -2.33 -13.58
C VAL A 303 4.34 -3.29 -14.34
N THR A 304 4.72 -4.54 -14.54
CA THR A 304 3.88 -5.55 -15.21
C THR A 304 2.60 -5.85 -14.43
N PHE A 305 2.72 -6.14 -13.13
CA PHE A 305 1.56 -6.37 -12.27
C PHE A 305 0.66 -5.13 -12.14
N ILE A 306 1.26 -3.96 -11.88
CA ILE A 306 0.51 -2.72 -11.69
C ILE A 306 -0.23 -2.33 -12.96
N LYS A 307 0.38 -2.47 -14.13
CA LYS A 307 -0.29 -2.19 -15.40
C LYS A 307 -1.52 -3.07 -15.63
N ALA A 308 -1.40 -4.36 -15.31
CA ALA A 308 -2.55 -5.27 -15.40
C ALA A 308 -3.64 -4.88 -14.40
N ALA A 309 -3.26 -4.42 -13.20
CA ALA A 309 -4.19 -3.94 -12.19
C ALA A 309 -4.92 -2.66 -12.60
N VAL A 310 -4.19 -1.65 -13.10
CA VAL A 310 -4.75 -0.42 -13.68
C VAL A 310 -5.76 -0.74 -14.77
N LYS A 311 -5.41 -1.64 -15.70
CA LYS A 311 -6.31 -2.05 -16.78
C LYS A 311 -7.59 -2.74 -16.28
N ALA A 312 -7.50 -3.50 -15.20
CA ALA A 312 -8.64 -4.22 -14.62
C ALA A 312 -9.48 -3.37 -13.66
N SER A 313 -8.92 -2.27 -13.15
CA SER A 313 -9.57 -1.43 -12.14
C SER A 313 -10.63 -0.52 -12.77
N PRO A 314 -11.86 -0.48 -12.22
CA PRO A 314 -12.87 0.49 -12.62
C PRO A 314 -12.75 1.83 -11.85
N ILE A 315 -11.81 1.92 -10.90
CA ILE A 315 -11.51 3.11 -10.08
C ILE A 315 -10.04 3.51 -10.25
N PRO A 316 -9.66 4.77 -9.96
CA PRO A 316 -8.27 5.21 -10.01
C PRO A 316 -7.33 4.31 -9.21
N CYS A 317 -6.13 4.11 -9.76
CA CYS A 317 -5.09 3.32 -9.14
C CYS A 317 -3.97 4.23 -8.64
N HIS A 318 -3.70 4.15 -7.35
CA HIS A 318 -2.65 4.91 -6.67
C HIS A 318 -1.72 3.94 -5.98
N VAL A 319 -0.70 3.48 -6.72
CA VAL A 319 0.16 2.38 -6.29
C VAL A 319 0.86 2.69 -4.97
N ASN A 320 0.86 1.74 -4.05
CA ASN A 320 1.61 1.85 -2.81
C ASN A 320 3.11 1.79 -3.13
N MET A 321 3.82 2.87 -2.81
CA MET A 321 5.25 3.01 -3.08
C MET A 321 6.01 3.43 -1.83
N GLY A 322 7.09 2.73 -1.52
CA GLY A 322 7.84 2.98 -0.30
C GLY A 322 8.90 1.92 -0.07
N MET A 323 9.33 1.81 1.18
CA MET A 323 10.34 0.83 1.58
C MET A 323 9.92 -0.59 1.18
N GLY A 324 10.66 -1.18 0.23
CA GLY A 324 10.47 -2.58 -0.16
C GLY A 324 9.24 -2.88 -1.04
N VAL A 325 8.59 -1.88 -1.64
CA VAL A 325 7.44 -2.08 -2.54
C VAL A 325 7.54 -1.23 -3.81
N GLY A 326 6.81 -1.61 -4.87
CA GLY A 326 6.74 -0.86 -6.13
C GLY A 326 8.07 -0.83 -6.90
N GLY A 327 8.95 -1.80 -6.66
CA GLY A 327 10.31 -1.84 -7.22
C GLY A 327 11.35 -1.06 -6.43
N ILE A 328 10.95 -0.36 -5.37
CA ILE A 328 11.85 0.40 -4.51
C ILE A 328 12.59 -0.56 -3.56
N PRO A 329 13.92 -0.40 -3.36
CA PRO A 329 14.67 -1.23 -2.43
C PRO A 329 14.12 -1.19 -1.00
N MET A 330 14.24 -2.31 -0.30
CA MET A 330 13.99 -2.43 1.12
C MET A 330 15.16 -1.81 1.89
N LEU A 331 15.02 -0.52 2.21
CA LEU A 331 15.98 0.27 2.97
C LEU A 331 15.22 1.32 3.77
N GLU A 332 15.59 1.52 5.04
CA GLU A 332 14.93 2.46 5.97
C GLU A 332 14.71 3.85 5.35
N THR A 333 15.72 4.35 4.64
CA THR A 333 15.61 5.56 3.83
C THR A 333 15.86 5.19 2.37
N PRO A 334 14.81 4.90 1.59
CA PRO A 334 14.97 4.54 0.19
C PRO A 334 15.72 5.61 -0.60
N THR A 335 16.65 5.17 -1.43
CA THR A 335 17.52 6.11 -2.14
C THR A 335 16.77 6.80 -3.26
N ILE A 336 16.82 8.14 -3.31
CA ILE A 336 16.06 8.96 -4.26
C ILE A 336 16.24 8.56 -5.73
N ASP A 337 17.40 7.98 -6.08
CA ASP A 337 17.65 7.45 -7.43
C ASP A 337 16.72 6.30 -7.81
N ALA A 338 16.44 5.39 -6.89
CA ALA A 338 15.54 4.27 -7.12
C ALA A 338 14.07 4.70 -7.02
N VAL A 339 13.74 5.48 -5.98
CA VAL A 339 12.38 5.99 -5.75
C VAL A 339 11.87 6.75 -6.96
N SER A 340 12.61 7.78 -7.39
CA SER A 340 12.17 8.65 -8.49
C SER A 340 12.03 7.91 -9.84
N ARG A 341 12.89 6.93 -10.11
CA ARG A 341 12.79 6.08 -11.31
C ARG A 341 11.60 5.15 -11.26
N ALA A 342 11.35 4.53 -10.11
CA ALA A 342 10.19 3.66 -9.93
C ALA A 342 8.90 4.47 -10.08
N SER A 343 8.78 5.61 -9.40
CA SER A 343 7.63 6.52 -9.50
C SER A 343 7.37 6.96 -10.95
N LYS A 344 8.41 7.41 -11.67
CA LYS A 344 8.28 7.81 -13.09
C LYS A 344 7.80 6.65 -13.97
N ALA A 345 8.30 5.43 -13.73
CA ALA A 345 7.89 4.25 -14.48
C ALA A 345 6.43 3.84 -14.20
N MET A 346 5.98 3.96 -12.96
CA MET A 346 4.57 3.69 -12.62
C MET A 346 3.64 4.63 -13.36
N VAL A 347 3.94 5.93 -13.39
CA VAL A 347 3.11 6.91 -14.10
C VAL A 347 3.18 6.73 -15.60
N GLU A 348 4.39 6.69 -16.19
CA GLU A 348 4.55 6.75 -17.65
C GLU A 348 4.27 5.41 -18.36
N ILE A 349 4.28 4.28 -17.64
CA ILE A 349 4.24 2.94 -18.26
C ILE A 349 3.14 2.06 -17.66
N ALA A 350 3.00 2.04 -16.33
CA ALA A 350 1.93 1.28 -15.68
C ALA A 350 0.57 2.01 -15.79
N GLY A 351 0.60 3.34 -15.91
CA GLY A 351 -0.60 4.17 -16.09
C GLY A 351 -1.31 4.49 -14.78
N VAL A 352 -0.58 4.58 -13.67
CA VAL A 352 -1.18 4.96 -12.38
C VAL A 352 -1.62 6.43 -12.39
N ASP A 353 -2.72 6.71 -11.69
CA ASP A 353 -3.38 8.02 -11.66
C ASP A 353 -2.87 8.91 -10.50
N GLY A 354 -2.00 8.38 -9.63
CA GLY A 354 -1.49 8.96 -8.36
C GLY A 354 -0.32 8.15 -7.79
N ILE A 355 0.54 8.76 -6.96
CA ILE A 355 1.69 8.12 -6.26
C ILE A 355 1.70 8.44 -4.77
#